data_AF-A0AAV0D3L6-F1
#
_entry.id   AF-A0AAV0D3L6-F1
#
_cell.length_a   1.000
_cell.length_b   1.000
_cell.length_c   1.000
_cell.angle_alpha   90.00
_cell.angle_beta   90.00
_cell.angle_gamma   90.00
#
_symmetry.space_group_name_H-M   'P 1'
#
loop_
_entity.id
_entity.type
_entity.pdbx_description
1 polymer ?
#
loop_
_entity_poly.entity_id
_entity_poly.type
_entity_poly.pdbx_seq_one_letter_code
_entity_poly.pdbx_strand_id
1 'polypeptide(L)'
;MQTYLQSITVRLEEMRIKRRDSEQWMHHRVLPSDLRERVRSYDQYRWLETRGVDEESLVQNLPADLRRDIKRHLCLNLVRRVPLFANMDERLLDALCERLKPCLFTEKTYIVREGDPVDEMLFIIRGRLESVTTDGGRSGFFNRGILKESEFCGEELLTWALDPKAGANLPPSTRTVTALTEVEAFALSADEVKFISSQFRRIHSRQVQHTFRFYSQQWRTWAAMFIQAAWRRHVRRKNTDLRQSESDNNYDDDDDDDETCLISSVPNSSMGATMFASRFAANALYKVRKSKSNNTIINPPKPPEPDFETDV
;
A
#
# COMPACT_ATOMS: atom_id res chain seq x y z
N MET A 1 16.04 -44.71 28.96
CA MET A 1 15.46 -44.85 27.61
C MET A 1 13.94 -44.94 27.63
N GLN A 2 13.33 -45.63 28.61
CA GLN A 2 11.86 -45.78 28.73
C GLN A 2 11.11 -44.46 28.99
N THR A 3 11.70 -43.54 29.77
CA THR A 3 11.13 -42.21 30.07
C THR A 3 11.12 -41.25 28.89
N TYR A 4 12.10 -41.36 27.98
CA TYR A 4 12.18 -40.57 26.75
C TYR A 4 11.14 -41.02 25.71
N LEU A 5 10.91 -42.33 25.59
CA LEU A 5 9.84 -42.85 24.75
C LEU A 5 8.46 -42.42 25.30
N GLN A 6 8.28 -42.47 26.62
CA GLN A 6 7.05 -41.97 27.26
C GLN A 6 6.81 -40.48 27.00
N SER A 7 7.83 -39.62 27.13
CA SER A 7 7.66 -38.18 26.91
C SER A 7 7.35 -37.81 25.44
N ILE A 8 7.95 -38.51 24.47
CA ILE A 8 7.61 -38.34 23.04
C ILE A 8 6.17 -38.77 22.77
N THR A 9 5.72 -39.88 23.37
CA THR A 9 4.35 -40.37 23.18
C THR A 9 3.29 -39.44 23.77
N VAL A 10 3.57 -38.76 24.89
CA VAL A 10 2.63 -37.83 25.52
C VAL A 10 2.30 -36.68 24.57
N ARG A 11 3.31 -36.05 23.98
CA ARG A 11 3.11 -34.88 23.10
C ARG A 11 2.41 -35.24 21.79
N LEU A 12 2.70 -36.42 21.25
CA LEU A 12 2.00 -36.94 20.08
C LEU A 12 0.53 -37.27 20.40
N GLU A 13 0.24 -37.81 21.59
CA GLU A 13 -1.14 -38.12 21.98
C GLU A 13 -1.94 -36.85 22.28
N GLU A 14 -1.35 -35.84 22.93
CA GLU A 14 -1.97 -34.52 23.11
C GLU A 14 -2.41 -33.92 21.77
N MET A 15 -1.55 -34.01 20.76
CA MET A 15 -1.89 -33.57 19.41
C MET A 15 -2.99 -34.40 18.77
N ARG A 16 -2.93 -35.72 18.95
CA ARG A 16 -3.95 -36.63 18.41
C ARG A 16 -5.33 -36.34 19.01
N ILE A 17 -5.38 -36.01 20.30
CA ILE A 17 -6.59 -35.60 21.01
C ILE A 17 -7.07 -34.25 20.48
N LYS A 18 -6.23 -33.21 20.48
CA LYS A 18 -6.61 -31.88 19.95
C LYS A 18 -7.14 -31.94 18.52
N ARG A 19 -6.49 -32.71 17.64
CA ARG A 19 -6.95 -32.93 16.27
C ARG A 19 -8.31 -33.61 16.22
N ARG A 20 -8.54 -34.65 17.03
CA ARG A 20 -9.84 -35.33 17.10
C ARG A 20 -10.94 -34.39 17.57
N ASP A 21 -10.67 -33.61 18.61
CA ASP A 21 -11.66 -32.69 19.19
C ASP A 21 -12.01 -31.58 18.19
N SER A 22 -11.01 -31.04 17.48
CA SER A 22 -11.21 -30.09 16.37
C SER A 22 -12.09 -30.69 15.27
N GLU A 23 -11.80 -31.91 14.81
CA GLU A 23 -12.61 -32.60 13.79
C GLU A 23 -14.05 -32.84 14.26
N GLN A 24 -14.25 -33.34 15.48
CA GLN A 24 -15.57 -33.56 16.05
C GLN A 24 -16.38 -32.26 16.13
N TRP A 25 -15.73 -31.18 16.59
CA TRP A 25 -16.34 -29.86 16.65
C TRP A 25 -16.72 -29.34 15.26
N MET A 26 -15.84 -29.46 14.26
CA MET A 26 -16.13 -29.05 12.88
C MET A 26 -17.27 -29.85 12.25
N HIS A 27 -17.33 -31.15 12.52
CA HIS A 27 -18.43 -32.02 12.09
C HIS A 27 -19.76 -31.63 12.74
N HIS A 28 -19.76 -31.40 14.05
CA HIS A 28 -20.95 -30.97 14.79
C HIS A 28 -21.48 -29.62 14.31
N ARG A 29 -20.60 -28.70 13.92
CA ARG A 29 -20.96 -27.38 13.35
C ARG A 29 -21.30 -27.41 11.86
N VAL A 30 -21.20 -28.57 11.21
CA VAL A 30 -21.51 -28.76 9.78
C VAL A 30 -20.74 -27.78 8.89
N LEU A 31 -19.45 -27.56 9.18
CA LEU A 31 -18.64 -26.64 8.38
C LEU A 31 -18.52 -27.12 6.92
N PRO A 32 -18.42 -26.25 5.92
CA PRO A 32 -18.13 -26.67 4.54
C PRO A 32 -16.79 -27.41 4.43
N SER A 33 -16.64 -28.31 3.44
CA SER A 33 -15.40 -29.08 3.21
C SER A 33 -14.18 -28.19 3.13
N ASP A 34 -14.29 -27.11 2.38
CA ASP A 34 -13.19 -26.19 2.08
C ASP A 34 -12.72 -25.47 3.35
N LEU A 35 -13.65 -25.15 4.25
CA LEU A 35 -13.32 -24.53 5.53
C LEU A 35 -12.63 -25.54 6.46
N ARG A 36 -13.10 -26.79 6.49
CA ARG A 36 -12.44 -27.86 7.26
C ARG A 36 -11.02 -28.11 6.76
N GLU A 37 -10.82 -28.13 5.45
CA GLU A 37 -9.50 -28.29 4.86
C GLU A 37 -8.56 -27.14 5.25
N ARG A 38 -9.04 -25.89 5.19
CA ARG A 38 -8.24 -24.73 5.65
C ARG A 38 -7.88 -24.81 7.14
N VAL A 39 -8.79 -25.23 8.00
CA VAL A 39 -8.52 -25.44 9.43
C VAL A 39 -7.46 -26.53 9.61
N ARG A 40 -7.58 -27.66 8.91
CA ARG A 40 -6.57 -28.75 8.96
C ARG A 40 -5.20 -28.28 8.51
N SER A 41 -5.12 -27.54 7.41
CA SER A 41 -3.86 -26.98 6.92
C SER A 41 -3.24 -26.03 7.94
N TYR A 42 -4.04 -25.18 8.59
CA TYR A 42 -3.57 -24.28 9.64
C TYR A 42 -3.05 -25.05 10.86
N ASP A 43 -3.79 -26.03 11.37
CA ASP A 43 -3.37 -26.84 12.51
C ASP A 43 -2.09 -27.63 12.21
N GLN A 44 -1.97 -28.15 10.98
CA GLN A 44 -0.76 -28.82 10.52
C GLN A 44 0.44 -27.88 10.45
N TYR A 45 0.26 -26.70 9.85
CA TYR A 45 1.32 -25.68 9.76
C TYR A 45 1.78 -25.25 11.16
N ARG A 46 0.83 -24.85 12.01
CA ARG A 46 1.09 -24.46 13.41
C ARG A 46 1.85 -25.55 14.16
N TRP A 47 1.50 -26.82 13.96
CA TRP A 47 2.21 -27.92 14.58
C TRP A 47 3.63 -28.10 14.06
N LEU A 48 3.85 -27.99 12.74
CA LEU A 48 5.19 -28.11 12.16
C LEU A 48 6.12 -27.00 12.66
N GLU A 49 5.60 -25.77 12.77
CA GLU A 49 6.38 -24.62 13.19
C GLU A 49 6.63 -24.63 14.70
N THR A 50 5.58 -24.70 15.54
CA THR A 50 5.75 -24.57 17.00
C THR A 50 5.97 -25.89 17.72
N ARG A 51 5.76 -27.04 17.04
CA ARG A 51 5.73 -28.38 17.66
C ARG A 51 4.79 -28.45 18.86
N GLY A 52 3.73 -27.66 18.84
CA GLY A 52 2.74 -27.53 19.92
C GLY A 52 3.27 -26.88 21.19
N VAL A 53 4.44 -26.21 21.13
CA VAL A 53 4.79 -25.20 22.12
C VAL A 53 3.83 -24.02 21.90
N ASP A 54 3.24 -23.55 22.99
CA ASP A 54 2.63 -22.24 23.00
C ASP A 54 3.69 -21.23 23.46
N GLU A 55 4.24 -20.49 22.51
CA GLU A 55 5.38 -19.60 22.75
C GLU A 55 5.05 -18.48 23.74
N GLU A 56 3.82 -17.96 23.68
CA GLU A 56 3.39 -16.92 24.62
C GLU A 56 3.38 -17.47 26.05
N SER A 57 2.77 -18.64 26.31
CA SER A 57 2.80 -19.21 27.67
C SER A 57 4.20 -19.62 28.13
N LEU A 58 5.05 -20.13 27.22
CA LEU A 58 6.45 -20.44 27.54
C LEU A 58 7.18 -19.18 28.05
N VAL A 59 7.04 -18.07 27.34
CA VAL A 59 7.69 -16.80 27.67
C VAL A 59 7.05 -16.15 28.91
N GLN A 60 5.74 -16.31 29.12
CA GLN A 60 5.04 -15.79 30.31
C GLN A 60 5.47 -16.48 31.61
N ASN A 61 5.88 -17.75 31.54
CA ASN A 61 6.39 -18.50 32.70
C ASN A 61 7.80 -18.07 33.15
N LEU A 62 8.49 -17.24 32.37
CA LEU A 62 9.81 -16.73 32.71
C LEU A 62 9.72 -15.47 33.59
N PRO A 63 10.76 -15.22 34.42
CA PRO A 63 10.98 -13.93 35.06
C PRO A 63 10.85 -12.74 34.09
N ALA A 64 10.37 -11.60 34.59
CA ALA A 64 10.00 -10.45 33.76
C ALA A 64 11.17 -9.83 32.98
N ASP A 65 12.38 -9.89 33.54
CA ASP A 65 13.64 -9.51 32.89
C ASP A 65 13.96 -10.41 31.69
N LEU A 66 13.94 -11.74 31.87
CA LEU A 66 14.18 -12.67 30.77
C LEU A 66 13.12 -12.57 29.67
N ARG A 67 11.85 -12.41 30.05
CA ARG A 67 10.76 -12.19 29.10
C ARG A 67 11.01 -10.95 28.24
N ARG A 68 11.44 -9.85 28.84
CA ARG A 68 11.79 -8.61 28.13
C ARG A 68 12.92 -8.81 27.15
N ASP A 69 14.01 -9.44 27.60
CA ASP A 69 15.19 -9.65 26.77
C ASP A 69 14.87 -10.54 25.56
N ILE A 70 14.08 -11.60 25.75
CA ILE A 70 13.62 -12.48 24.67
C ILE A 70 12.74 -11.71 23.69
N LYS A 71 11.68 -11.02 24.15
CA LYS A 71 10.78 -10.27 23.26
C LYS A 71 11.52 -9.18 22.50
N ARG A 72 12.42 -8.46 23.16
CA ARG A 72 13.28 -7.45 22.53
C ARG A 72 14.18 -8.07 21.47
N HIS A 73 14.83 -9.20 21.75
CA HIS A 73 15.70 -9.87 20.79
C HIS A 73 14.94 -10.28 19.51
N LEU A 74 13.73 -10.81 19.66
CA LEU A 74 12.90 -11.26 18.53
C LEU A 74 12.34 -10.09 17.71
N CYS A 75 11.92 -9.00 18.37
CA CYS A 75 11.10 -7.98 17.73
C CYS A 75 11.86 -6.70 17.34
N LEU A 76 12.94 -6.34 18.03
CA LEU A 76 13.54 -4.99 17.93
C LEU A 76 13.95 -4.63 16.50
N ASN A 77 14.54 -5.59 15.77
CA ASN A 77 14.96 -5.36 14.39
C ASN A 77 13.77 -5.10 13.47
N LEU A 78 12.65 -5.79 13.67
CA LEU A 78 11.42 -5.61 12.90
C LEU A 78 10.78 -4.26 13.21
N VAL A 79 10.68 -3.90 14.49
CA VAL A 79 10.13 -2.61 14.93
C VAL A 79 10.93 -1.44 14.36
N ARG A 80 12.27 -1.49 14.41
CA ARG A 80 13.13 -0.43 13.87
C ARG A 80 13.06 -0.28 12.34
N ARG A 81 12.55 -1.28 11.60
CA ARG A 81 12.29 -1.13 10.16
C ARG A 81 11.16 -0.15 9.90
N VAL A 82 10.24 0.01 10.85
CA VAL A 82 9.20 1.03 10.77
C VAL A 82 9.83 2.39 11.04
N PRO A 83 9.86 3.28 10.05
CA PRO A 83 10.59 4.54 10.13
C PRO A 83 10.10 5.48 11.25
N LEU A 84 8.81 5.37 11.61
CA LEU A 84 8.25 6.08 12.75
C LEU A 84 8.87 5.61 14.07
N PHE A 85 9.13 4.31 14.19
CA PHE A 85 9.66 3.69 15.39
C PHE A 85 11.19 3.78 15.46
N ALA A 86 11.88 3.92 14.33
CA ALA A 86 13.35 4.00 14.30
C ALA A 86 13.94 5.15 15.15
N ASN A 87 13.21 6.26 15.29
CA ASN A 87 13.64 7.44 16.04
C ASN A 87 13.04 7.51 17.45
N MET A 88 12.40 6.43 17.91
CA MET A 88 11.80 6.35 19.23
C MET A 88 12.84 6.05 20.31
N ASP A 89 12.64 6.60 21.52
CA ASP A 89 13.42 6.26 22.69
C ASP A 89 13.39 4.75 22.97
N GLU A 90 14.53 4.21 23.41
CA GLU A 90 14.70 2.76 23.66
C GLU A 90 13.64 2.18 24.60
N ARG A 91 13.22 2.95 25.62
CA ARG A 91 12.17 2.52 26.57
C ARG A 91 10.83 2.27 25.90
N LEU A 92 10.50 3.03 24.86
CA LEU A 92 9.24 2.87 24.15
C LEU A 92 9.37 1.79 23.06
N LEU A 93 10.55 1.62 22.48
CA LEU A 93 10.87 0.43 21.67
C LEU A 93 10.73 -0.86 22.47
N ASP A 94 11.18 -0.87 23.73
CA ASP A 94 10.97 -1.99 24.66
C ASP A 94 9.49 -2.24 24.89
N ALA A 95 8.73 -1.19 25.20
CA ALA A 95 7.29 -1.28 25.42
C ALA A 95 6.53 -1.79 24.18
N LEU A 96 6.97 -1.41 22.96
CA LEU A 96 6.47 -1.94 21.69
C LEU A 96 6.76 -3.43 21.55
N CYS A 97 8.01 -3.85 21.81
CA CYS A 97 8.41 -5.26 21.71
C CYS A 97 7.64 -6.15 22.69
N GLU A 98 7.30 -5.65 23.88
CA GLU A 98 6.51 -6.41 24.87
C GLU A 98 5.08 -6.72 24.39
N ARG A 99 4.50 -5.86 23.55
CA ARG A 99 3.09 -5.88 23.11
C ARG A 99 2.85 -6.66 21.81
N LEU A 100 3.92 -6.92 21.05
CA LEU A 100 3.85 -7.73 19.85
C LEU A 100 3.44 -9.17 20.20
N LYS A 101 2.52 -9.73 19.42
CA LYS A 101 2.02 -11.10 19.56
C LYS A 101 2.35 -11.92 18.32
N PRO A 102 2.87 -13.15 18.47
CA PRO A 102 3.14 -14.01 17.32
C PRO A 102 1.82 -14.39 16.63
N CYS A 103 1.83 -14.44 15.30
CA CYS A 103 0.71 -14.84 14.47
C CYS A 103 1.19 -15.64 13.25
N LEU A 104 0.33 -16.55 12.79
CA LEU A 104 0.62 -17.49 11.71
C LEU A 104 -0.49 -17.40 10.66
N PHE A 105 -0.10 -17.40 9.38
CA PHE A 105 -1.04 -17.42 8.27
C PHE A 105 -0.68 -18.55 7.30
N THR A 106 -1.69 -19.29 6.85
CA THR A 106 -1.53 -20.29 5.79
C THR A 106 -1.66 -19.67 4.41
N GLU A 107 -1.13 -20.38 3.41
CA GLU A 107 -1.23 -19.97 2.01
C GLU A 107 -2.67 -19.66 1.60
N LYS A 108 -2.82 -18.66 0.71
CA LYS A 108 -4.11 -18.18 0.16
C LYS A 108 -5.07 -17.62 1.21
N THR A 109 -4.60 -17.37 2.43
CA THR A 109 -5.39 -16.67 3.44
C THR A 109 -5.41 -15.17 3.15
N TYR A 110 -6.60 -14.59 3.12
CA TYR A 110 -6.80 -13.15 3.11
C TYR A 110 -6.56 -12.63 4.52
N ILE A 111 -5.58 -11.76 4.68
CA ILE A 111 -5.24 -11.13 5.95
C ILE A 111 -6.17 -9.94 6.18
N VAL A 112 -6.24 -9.06 5.18
CA VAL A 112 -7.14 -7.90 5.18
C VAL A 112 -7.58 -7.65 3.74
N ARG A 113 -8.82 -7.20 3.53
CA ARG A 113 -9.28 -6.76 2.20
C ARG A 113 -9.32 -5.24 2.14
N GLU A 114 -9.14 -4.71 0.93
CA GLU A 114 -9.28 -3.28 0.70
C GLU A 114 -10.67 -2.80 1.17
N GLY A 115 -10.70 -1.77 2.01
CA GLY A 115 -11.92 -1.23 2.63
C GLY A 115 -12.26 -1.81 4.01
N ASP A 116 -11.73 -2.97 4.39
CA ASP A 116 -11.96 -3.56 5.72
C ASP A 116 -11.27 -2.72 6.81
N PRO A 117 -11.81 -2.63 8.03
CA PRO A 117 -11.15 -1.95 9.13
C PRO A 117 -9.82 -2.63 9.47
N VAL A 118 -8.75 -1.84 9.57
CA VAL A 118 -7.43 -2.33 9.99
C VAL A 118 -7.38 -2.33 11.51
N ASP A 119 -7.32 -3.51 12.11
CA ASP A 119 -7.28 -3.75 13.56
C ASP A 119 -5.89 -4.05 14.09
N GLU A 120 -4.99 -4.57 13.24
CA GLU A 120 -3.61 -4.90 13.62
C GLU A 120 -2.60 -4.50 12.55
N MET A 121 -1.40 -4.12 13.01
CA MET A 121 -0.23 -3.91 12.17
C MET A 121 0.65 -5.16 12.23
N LEU A 122 1.04 -5.70 11.07
CA LEU A 122 1.79 -6.96 10.99
C LEU A 122 3.24 -6.72 10.57
N PHE A 123 4.16 -7.44 11.20
CA PHE A 123 5.59 -7.44 10.94
C PHE A 123 6.01 -8.83 10.45
N ILE A 124 6.42 -8.93 9.19
CA ILE A 124 6.69 -10.21 8.54
C ILE A 124 8.06 -10.72 9.00
N ILE A 125 8.09 -11.89 9.64
CA ILE A 125 9.31 -12.59 10.04
C ILE A 125 9.76 -13.47 8.89
N ARG A 126 8.83 -14.30 8.40
CA ARG A 126 9.07 -15.31 7.36
C ARG A 126 7.89 -15.41 6.42
N GLY A 127 8.16 -15.66 5.15
CA GLY A 127 7.14 -15.88 4.14
C GLY A 127 6.90 -14.67 3.23
N ARG A 128 5.88 -14.77 2.37
CA ARG A 128 5.56 -13.76 1.36
C ARG A 128 4.08 -13.45 1.35
N LEU A 129 3.77 -12.16 1.36
CA LEU A 129 2.42 -11.66 1.16
C LEU A 129 2.32 -10.95 -0.19
N GLU A 130 1.15 -11.00 -0.79
CA GLU A 130 0.77 -10.19 -1.92
C GLU A 130 -0.12 -9.05 -1.45
N SER A 131 0.19 -7.85 -1.92
CA SER A 131 -0.57 -6.63 -1.66
C SER A 131 -1.13 -6.12 -2.96
N VAL A 132 -2.45 -6.01 -3.06
CA VAL A 132 -3.16 -5.52 -4.25
C VAL A 132 -4.05 -4.35 -3.87
N THR A 133 -3.98 -3.24 -4.60
CA THR A 133 -4.87 -2.09 -4.40
C THR A 133 -5.54 -1.68 -5.72
N THR A 134 -6.82 -1.35 -5.60
CA THR A 134 -7.66 -0.84 -6.69
C THR A 134 -8.03 0.65 -6.51
N ASP A 135 -7.48 1.31 -5.48
CA ASP A 135 -7.76 2.70 -5.11
C ASP A 135 -9.26 2.98 -5.03
N GLY A 136 -9.99 2.09 -4.34
CA GLY A 136 -11.44 2.14 -4.21
C GLY A 136 -12.18 1.77 -5.51
N GLY A 137 -11.65 0.81 -6.27
CA GLY A 137 -12.29 0.31 -7.50
C GLY A 137 -12.20 1.25 -8.71
N ARG A 138 -11.21 2.13 -8.77
CA ARG A 138 -11.04 3.04 -9.92
C ARG A 138 -10.66 2.26 -11.18
N SER A 139 -11.45 2.45 -12.23
CA SER A 139 -11.21 1.81 -13.53
C SER A 139 -9.82 2.15 -14.09
N GLY A 140 -9.04 1.12 -14.42
CA GLY A 140 -7.68 1.26 -14.94
C GLY A 140 -6.59 1.49 -13.89
N PHE A 141 -6.93 1.41 -12.59
CA PHE A 141 -5.98 1.45 -11.49
C PHE A 141 -5.87 0.08 -10.83
N PHE A 142 -4.71 -0.55 -10.95
CA PHE A 142 -4.38 -1.82 -10.30
C PHE A 142 -2.89 -1.82 -9.96
N ASN A 143 -2.57 -1.80 -8.68
CA ASN A 143 -1.19 -1.91 -8.21
C ASN A 143 -1.04 -3.20 -7.40
N ARG A 144 0.00 -3.97 -7.75
CA ARG A 144 0.34 -5.26 -7.14
C ARG A 144 1.78 -5.19 -6.65
N GLY A 145 1.99 -5.47 -5.38
CA GLY A 145 3.29 -5.58 -4.73
C GLY A 145 3.42 -6.89 -3.97
N ILE A 146 4.66 -7.28 -3.68
CA ILE A 146 4.96 -8.45 -2.83
C ILE A 146 5.61 -7.89 -1.57
N LEU A 147 5.06 -8.25 -0.40
CA LEU A 147 5.68 -8.00 0.89
C LEU A 147 6.50 -9.21 1.31
N LYS A 148 7.72 -8.97 1.78
CA LYS A 148 8.70 -10.00 2.17
C LYS A 148 9.11 -9.83 3.64
N GLU A 149 10.00 -10.71 4.06
CA GLU A 149 10.63 -10.68 5.39
C GLU A 149 11.18 -9.30 5.74
N SER A 150 11.01 -8.88 7.00
CA SER A 150 11.34 -7.55 7.52
C SER A 150 10.50 -6.38 6.95
N GLU A 151 9.47 -6.64 6.15
CA GLU A 151 8.47 -5.64 5.77
C GLU A 151 7.21 -5.75 6.65
N PHE A 152 6.33 -4.77 6.53
CA PHE A 152 5.13 -4.67 7.36
C PHE A 152 3.90 -4.24 6.55
N CYS A 153 2.71 -4.46 7.12
CA CYS A 153 1.44 -3.94 6.62
C CYS A 153 0.57 -3.44 7.77
N GLY A 154 -0.47 -2.65 7.45
CA GLY A 154 -1.28 -1.96 8.45
C GLY A 154 -0.72 -0.58 8.82
N GLU A 155 0.07 0.01 7.91
CA GLU A 155 0.64 1.36 8.07
C GLU A 155 -0.42 2.45 8.30
N GLU A 156 -1.67 2.19 7.90
CA GLU A 156 -2.83 3.05 8.12
C GLU A 156 -3.05 3.36 9.61
N LEU A 157 -2.76 2.39 10.48
CA LEU A 157 -2.85 2.55 11.93
C LEU A 157 -1.90 3.62 12.46
N LEU A 158 -0.74 3.81 11.83
CA LEU A 158 0.23 4.81 12.28
C LEU A 158 -0.31 6.23 12.10
N THR A 159 -0.97 6.52 10.97
CA THR A 159 -1.63 7.81 10.73
C THR A 159 -2.84 8.02 11.63
N TRP A 160 -3.69 7.00 11.75
CA TRP A 160 -4.87 7.04 12.63
C TRP A 160 -4.50 7.21 14.10
N ALA A 161 -3.41 6.58 14.54
CA ALA A 161 -3.00 6.63 15.93
C ALA A 161 -2.51 8.03 16.33
N LEU A 162 -1.91 8.78 15.40
CA LEU A 162 -1.41 10.12 15.67
C LEU A 162 -2.45 11.23 15.50
N ASP A 163 -3.51 10.99 14.73
CA ASP A 163 -4.59 11.96 14.59
C ASP A 163 -5.36 12.12 15.92
N PRO A 164 -5.37 13.32 16.54
CA PRO A 164 -6.09 13.57 17.77
C PRO A 164 -7.62 13.55 17.57
N LYS A 165 -8.10 13.77 16.35
CA LYS A 165 -9.53 13.74 15.98
C LYS A 165 -10.00 12.32 15.63
N ALA A 166 -9.07 11.38 15.44
CA ALA A 166 -9.41 9.99 15.22
C ALA A 166 -10.11 9.41 16.46
N GLY A 167 -11.41 9.13 16.30
CA GLY A 167 -12.22 8.44 17.30
C GLY A 167 -11.94 6.94 17.35
N ALA A 168 -12.87 6.17 17.92
CA ALA A 168 -12.77 4.71 18.04
C ALA A 168 -12.89 3.95 16.70
N ASN A 169 -13.18 4.65 15.60
CA ASN A 169 -13.32 4.03 14.29
C ASN A 169 -11.94 3.71 13.71
N LEU A 170 -11.71 2.44 13.40
CA LEU A 170 -10.50 1.97 12.75
C LEU A 170 -10.39 2.50 11.31
N PRO A 171 -9.18 2.79 10.82
CA PRO A 171 -8.99 3.23 9.44
C PRO A 171 -9.30 2.08 8.47
N PRO A 172 -9.91 2.36 7.31
CA PRO A 172 -10.11 1.35 6.28
C PRO A 172 -8.78 1.00 5.61
N SER A 173 -8.62 -0.28 5.27
CA SER A 173 -7.43 -0.78 4.59
C SER A 173 -7.35 -0.26 3.16
N THR A 174 -6.15 0.15 2.75
CA THR A 174 -5.92 0.71 1.42
C THR A 174 -5.67 -0.35 0.34
N ARG A 175 -5.48 -1.61 0.77
CA ARG A 175 -5.07 -2.72 -0.10
C ARG A 175 -5.55 -4.06 0.46
N THR A 176 -5.82 -4.98 -0.44
CA THR A 176 -6.03 -6.39 -0.11
C THR A 176 -4.69 -7.07 0.09
N VAL A 177 -4.47 -7.67 1.25
CA VAL A 177 -3.25 -8.42 1.57
C VAL A 177 -3.59 -9.91 1.68
N THR A 178 -2.86 -10.74 0.94
CA THR A 178 -3.04 -12.20 0.89
C THR A 178 -1.72 -12.92 1.12
N ALA A 179 -1.77 -14.05 1.81
CA ALA A 179 -0.61 -14.90 2.01
C ALA A 179 -0.32 -15.72 0.74
N LEU A 180 0.85 -15.53 0.13
CA LEU A 180 1.31 -16.35 -1.00
C LEU A 180 1.95 -17.66 -0.54
N THR A 181 2.60 -17.63 0.62
CA THR A 181 3.20 -18.78 1.30
C THR A 181 2.68 -18.85 2.73
N GLU A 182 3.04 -19.90 3.47
CA GLU A 182 2.95 -19.88 4.92
C GLU A 182 3.76 -18.70 5.46
N VAL A 183 3.17 -17.92 6.36
CA VAL A 183 3.73 -16.67 6.87
C VAL A 183 3.73 -16.70 8.38
N GLU A 184 4.88 -16.34 8.94
CA GLU A 184 5.09 -16.08 10.34
C GLU A 184 5.30 -14.58 10.52
N ALA A 185 4.53 -13.98 11.44
CA ALA A 185 4.57 -12.55 11.67
C ALA A 185 4.34 -12.22 13.15
N PHE A 186 4.70 -11.01 13.54
CA PHE A 186 4.19 -10.41 14.78
C PHE A 186 3.07 -9.44 14.46
N ALA A 187 2.03 -9.43 15.29
CA ALA A 187 0.91 -8.50 15.22
C ALA A 187 0.98 -7.49 16.37
N LEU A 188 0.70 -6.22 16.06
CA LEU A 188 0.53 -5.14 17.00
C LEU A 188 -0.88 -4.56 16.84
N SER A 189 -1.73 -4.73 17.84
CA SER A 189 -3.12 -4.27 17.78
C SER A 189 -3.25 -2.76 17.76
N ALA A 190 -4.30 -2.25 17.12
CA ALA A 190 -4.62 -0.84 16.98
C ALA A 190 -4.62 -0.10 18.33
N ASP A 191 -5.20 -0.72 19.36
CA ASP A 191 -5.23 -0.17 20.72
C ASP A 191 -3.82 0.09 21.27
N GLU A 192 -2.88 -0.82 20.99
CA GLU A 192 -1.50 -0.69 21.42
C GLU A 192 -0.74 0.34 20.59
N VAL A 193 -1.00 0.42 19.28
CA VAL A 193 -0.48 1.50 18.43
C VAL A 193 -0.96 2.86 18.94
N LYS A 194 -2.26 3.00 19.28
CA LYS A 194 -2.85 4.23 19.83
C LYS A 194 -2.31 4.57 21.20
N PHE A 195 -2.12 3.56 22.06
CA PHE A 195 -1.49 3.75 23.35
C PHE A 195 -0.07 4.30 23.19
N ILE A 196 0.74 3.70 22.32
CA ILE A 196 2.13 4.10 22.12
C ILE A 196 2.23 5.46 21.46
N SER A 197 1.38 5.76 20.47
CA SER A 197 1.31 7.07 19.84
C SER A 197 0.95 8.17 20.84
N SER A 198 0.07 7.88 21.82
CA SER A 198 -0.31 8.83 22.87
C SER A 198 0.84 9.22 23.78
N GLN A 199 1.76 8.29 24.05
CA GLN A 199 2.98 8.54 24.84
C GLN A 199 4.03 9.30 24.02
N PHE A 200 3.90 9.27 22.69
CA PHE A 200 4.84 9.82 21.72
C PHE A 200 4.43 11.17 21.12
N ARG A 201 3.60 11.98 21.81
CA ARG A 201 3.13 13.30 21.33
C ARG A 201 4.23 14.32 20.97
N ARG A 202 5.52 14.03 21.19
CA ARG A 202 6.64 14.87 20.69
C ARG A 202 6.98 14.68 19.20
N ILE A 203 6.27 13.80 18.50
CA ILE A 203 6.50 13.47 17.09
C ILE A 203 5.98 14.55 16.10
N HIS A 204 5.50 15.71 16.56
CA HIS A 204 5.07 16.85 15.71
C HIS A 204 6.18 17.54 14.87
N SER A 205 7.28 16.83 14.57
CA SER A 205 8.28 17.28 13.61
C SER A 205 7.77 17.16 12.18
N ARG A 206 8.08 18.15 11.34
CA ARG A 206 7.95 18.10 9.87
C ARG A 206 8.58 16.82 9.29
N GLN A 207 9.61 16.28 9.94
CA GLN A 207 10.26 15.02 9.57
C GLN A 207 9.28 13.84 9.58
N VAL A 208 8.37 13.79 10.55
CA VAL A 208 7.44 12.68 10.70
C VAL A 208 6.37 12.74 9.61
N GLN A 209 5.85 13.94 9.32
CA GLN A 209 4.98 14.16 8.16
C GLN A 209 5.64 13.68 6.85
N HIS A 210 6.92 13.99 6.65
CA HIS A 210 7.66 13.52 5.48
C HIS A 210 7.79 11.99 5.45
N THR A 211 8.11 11.38 6.58
CA THR A 211 8.17 9.93 6.74
C THR A 211 6.82 9.29 6.41
N PHE A 212 5.71 9.82 6.91
CA PHE A 212 4.37 9.33 6.57
C PHE A 212 4.07 9.40 5.08
N ARG A 213 4.35 10.54 4.44
CA ARG A 213 4.14 10.71 2.99
C ARG A 213 5.00 9.74 2.18
N PHE A 214 6.20 9.45 2.65
CA PHE A 214 7.11 8.56 1.93
C PHE A 214 6.69 7.09 2.05
N TYR A 215 6.25 6.65 3.22
CA TYR A 215 5.95 5.23 3.48
C TYR A 215 4.49 4.84 3.25
N SER A 216 3.56 5.79 3.24
CA SER A 216 2.17 5.53 2.87
C SER A 216 2.04 5.16 1.39
N GLN A 217 1.45 4.00 1.12
CA GLN A 217 1.21 3.53 -0.25
C GLN A 217 0.29 4.47 -1.05
N GLN A 218 -0.69 5.10 -0.40
CA GLN A 218 -1.57 6.09 -1.02
C GLN A 218 -0.77 7.31 -1.51
N TRP A 219 0.12 7.84 -0.68
CA TRP A 219 0.96 8.97 -1.04
C TRP A 219 1.97 8.64 -2.15
N ARG A 220 2.59 7.44 -2.09
CA ARG A 220 3.49 6.96 -3.16
C ARG A 220 2.76 6.80 -4.49
N THR A 221 1.57 6.22 -4.45
CA THR A 221 0.69 6.05 -5.61
C THR A 221 0.28 7.40 -6.19
N TRP A 222 -0.21 8.30 -5.36
CA TRP A 222 -0.60 9.65 -5.77
C TRP A 222 0.56 10.41 -6.40
N ALA A 223 1.75 10.35 -5.79
CA ALA A 223 2.96 10.98 -6.31
C ALA A 223 3.35 10.40 -7.68
N ALA A 224 3.32 9.08 -7.84
CA ALA A 224 3.60 8.42 -9.12
C ALA A 224 2.59 8.87 -10.20
N MET A 225 1.29 8.88 -9.89
CA MET A 225 0.25 9.35 -10.81
C MET A 225 0.41 10.82 -11.18
N PHE A 226 0.76 11.67 -10.21
CA PHE A 226 1.01 13.09 -10.44
C PHE A 226 2.17 13.30 -11.41
N ILE A 227 3.29 12.59 -11.19
CA ILE A 227 4.46 12.62 -12.07
C ILE A 227 4.09 12.11 -13.47
N GLN A 228 3.36 10.99 -13.57
CA GLN A 228 2.89 10.45 -14.84
C GLN A 228 2.00 11.44 -15.60
N ALA A 229 1.06 12.11 -14.91
CA ALA A 229 0.19 13.12 -15.49
C ALA A 229 0.99 14.35 -15.98
N ALA A 230 1.95 14.82 -15.18
CA ALA A 230 2.84 15.91 -15.54
C ALA A 230 3.70 15.56 -16.77
N TRP A 231 4.28 14.35 -16.79
CA TRP A 231 5.05 13.83 -17.93
C TRP A 231 4.20 13.73 -19.20
N ARG A 232 3.01 13.11 -19.12
CA ARG A 232 2.08 13.02 -20.25
C ARG A 232 1.69 14.41 -20.77
N ARG A 233 1.52 15.39 -19.89
CA ARG A 233 1.27 16.79 -20.27
C ARG A 233 2.48 17.41 -20.98
N HIS A 234 3.70 17.18 -20.48
CA HIS A 234 4.93 17.64 -21.10
C HIS A 234 5.14 17.02 -22.49
N VAL A 235 5.03 15.70 -22.61
CA VAL A 235 5.16 14.98 -23.90
C VAL A 235 4.12 15.45 -24.90
N ARG A 236 2.87 15.69 -24.48
CA ARG A 236 1.84 16.25 -25.37
C ARG A 236 2.20 17.64 -25.87
N ARG A 237 2.74 18.51 -25.02
CA ARG A 237 3.22 19.85 -25.42
C ARG A 237 4.37 19.73 -26.42
N LYS A 238 5.40 18.93 -26.10
CA LYS A 238 6.54 18.70 -27.00
C LYS A 238 6.10 18.15 -28.36
N ASN A 239 5.18 17.20 -28.41
CA ASN A 239 4.65 16.65 -29.67
C ASN A 239 3.81 17.67 -30.45
N THR A 240 3.11 18.59 -29.79
CA THR A 240 2.41 19.68 -30.50
C THR A 240 3.37 20.71 -31.05
N ASP A 241 4.48 20.95 -30.35
CA ASP A 241 5.49 21.91 -30.78
C ASP A 241 6.27 21.34 -31.98
N LEU A 242 6.65 20.06 -31.93
CA LEU A 242 7.26 19.32 -33.05
C LEU A 242 6.37 19.32 -34.30
N ARG A 243 5.07 19.07 -34.15
CA ARG A 243 4.13 19.14 -35.28
C ARG A 243 3.95 20.55 -35.83
N GLN A 244 4.10 21.58 -35.01
CA GLN A 244 4.07 22.97 -35.47
C GLN A 244 5.37 23.30 -36.23
N SER A 245 6.55 22.89 -35.73
CA SER A 245 7.80 23.06 -36.47
C SER A 245 7.88 22.26 -37.77
N GLU A 246 7.33 21.03 -37.80
CA GLU A 246 7.20 20.25 -39.05
C GLU A 246 6.24 20.90 -40.04
N SER A 247 5.20 21.58 -39.55
CA SER A 247 4.29 22.33 -40.42
C SER A 247 4.96 23.60 -40.96
N ASP A 248 5.69 24.33 -40.12
CA ASP A 248 6.38 25.58 -40.50
C ASP A 248 7.54 25.30 -41.48
N ASN A 249 8.30 24.21 -41.30
CA ASN A 249 9.37 23.80 -42.21
C ASN A 249 8.88 23.31 -43.58
N ASN A 250 7.59 22.98 -43.73
CA ASN A 250 7.00 22.51 -44.99
C ASN A 250 6.44 23.66 -45.84
N TYR A 251 6.69 24.92 -45.47
CA TYR A 251 6.29 26.12 -46.21
C TYR A 251 7.47 26.91 -46.82
N ASP A 252 8.71 26.40 -46.72
CA ASP A 252 9.92 27.07 -47.21
C ASP A 252 10.51 26.44 -48.51
N ASP A 253 9.79 25.53 -49.19
CA ASP A 253 10.32 24.78 -50.35
C ASP A 253 9.48 24.90 -51.65
N ASP A 254 8.64 25.93 -51.77
CA ASP A 254 7.90 26.25 -53.01
C ASP A 254 8.14 27.73 -53.41
N ASP A 255 9.38 28.06 -53.76
CA ASP A 255 9.69 29.31 -54.45
C ASP A 255 10.77 29.01 -55.51
N ASP A 256 10.36 28.41 -56.63
CA ASP A 256 11.00 28.61 -57.93
C ASP A 256 10.04 28.23 -59.08
N ASP A 257 9.99 29.13 -60.06
CA ASP A 257 9.47 29.03 -61.44
C ASP A 257 7.95 28.92 -61.69
N ASP A 258 7.32 30.03 -62.10
CA ASP A 258 6.87 30.14 -63.50
C ASP A 258 6.56 31.60 -63.92
N GLU A 259 7.27 32.05 -64.95
CA GLU A 259 7.09 33.30 -65.67
C GLU A 259 6.14 33.05 -66.84
N THR A 260 4.89 33.55 -66.80
CA THR A 260 4.24 34.10 -68.01
C THR A 260 2.96 34.89 -67.70
N CYS A 261 2.97 36.16 -68.11
CA CYS A 261 1.84 37.09 -68.04
C CYS A 261 0.67 36.70 -68.97
N LEU A 262 -0.56 37.12 -68.64
CA LEU A 262 -1.40 38.01 -69.46
C LEU A 262 -2.62 38.52 -68.64
N ILE A 263 -3.08 39.73 -69.00
CA ILE A 263 -3.76 40.75 -68.18
C ILE A 263 -5.30 40.68 -68.22
N SER A 264 -5.99 40.94 -67.07
CA SER A 264 -7.16 41.84 -67.00
C SER A 264 -7.55 42.28 -65.57
N SER A 265 -7.30 43.56 -65.28
CA SER A 265 -8.02 44.53 -64.41
C SER A 265 -8.84 44.08 -63.16
N VAL A 266 -8.50 44.70 -62.03
CA VAL A 266 -8.82 44.40 -60.62
C VAL A 266 -10.07 45.17 -60.09
N PRO A 267 -10.73 44.74 -58.99
CA PRO A 267 -10.49 45.46 -57.73
C PRO A 267 -10.12 44.52 -56.58
N ASN A 268 -9.18 45.01 -55.77
CA ASN A 268 -8.42 44.30 -54.75
C ASN A 268 -9.33 43.66 -53.70
N SER A 269 -9.74 42.43 -53.95
CA SER A 269 -10.19 41.53 -52.90
C SER A 269 -8.98 40.66 -52.60
N SER A 270 -8.34 40.87 -51.45
CA SER A 270 -7.17 40.12 -51.03
C SER A 270 -7.54 38.64 -50.86
N MET A 271 -7.57 37.91 -51.97
CA MET A 271 -7.90 36.48 -52.04
C MET A 271 -6.89 35.69 -51.22
N GLY A 272 -5.64 36.16 -51.20
CA GLY A 272 -4.61 35.74 -50.25
C GLY A 272 -5.06 35.96 -48.79
N ALA A 273 -5.46 37.16 -48.40
CA ALA A 273 -5.85 37.42 -47.01
C ALA A 273 -7.11 36.67 -46.57
N THR A 274 -8.04 36.34 -47.48
CA THR A 274 -9.20 35.48 -47.18
C THR A 274 -8.79 34.01 -46.99
N MET A 275 -7.80 33.52 -47.75
CA MET A 275 -7.20 32.21 -47.49
C MET A 275 -6.40 32.17 -46.17
N PHE A 276 -5.63 33.21 -45.87
CA PHE A 276 -4.91 33.30 -44.59
C PHE A 276 -5.87 33.44 -43.40
N ALA A 277 -6.93 34.25 -43.51
CA ALA A 277 -7.92 34.40 -42.45
C ALA A 277 -8.74 33.13 -42.21
N SER A 278 -9.11 32.39 -43.26
CA SER A 278 -9.83 31.12 -43.14
C SER A 278 -8.95 30.02 -42.54
N ARG A 279 -7.67 29.94 -42.93
CA ARG A 279 -6.69 29.02 -42.32
C ARG A 279 -6.39 29.38 -40.87
N PHE A 280 -6.27 30.67 -40.55
CA PHE A 280 -6.10 31.14 -39.17
C PHE A 280 -7.32 30.79 -38.30
N ALA A 281 -8.54 31.02 -38.81
CA ALA A 281 -9.77 30.67 -38.12
C ALA A 281 -9.91 29.14 -37.93
N ALA A 282 -9.58 28.34 -38.93
CA ALA A 282 -9.59 26.88 -38.84
C ALA A 282 -8.57 26.37 -37.79
N ASN A 283 -7.36 26.93 -37.76
CA ASN A 283 -6.35 26.59 -36.76
C ASN A 283 -6.73 27.06 -35.34
N ALA A 284 -7.35 28.23 -35.21
CA ALA A 284 -7.87 28.73 -33.94
C ALA A 284 -9.02 27.85 -33.42
N LEU A 285 -9.95 27.44 -34.28
CA LEU A 285 -11.06 26.55 -33.92
C LEU A 285 -10.58 25.13 -33.58
N TYR A 286 -9.55 24.62 -34.26
CA TYR A 286 -8.90 23.36 -33.91
C TYR A 286 -8.23 23.42 -32.52
N LYS A 287 -7.52 24.52 -32.20
CA LYS A 287 -6.96 24.75 -30.85
C LYS A 287 -8.05 24.83 -29.77
N VAL A 288 -9.19 25.48 -30.05
CA VAL A 288 -10.33 25.60 -29.12
C VAL A 288 -11.08 24.26 -28.92
N ARG A 289 -11.30 23.47 -29.98
CA ARG A 289 -11.90 22.12 -29.87
C ARG A 289 -11.00 21.16 -29.10
N LYS A 290 -9.68 21.22 -29.30
CA LYS A 290 -8.71 20.39 -28.59
C LYS A 290 -8.57 20.79 -27.11
N SER A 291 -8.72 22.09 -26.79
CA SER A 291 -8.79 22.58 -25.41
C SER A 291 -10.01 22.02 -24.65
N LYS A 292 -11.20 22.00 -25.28
CA LYS A 292 -12.42 21.43 -24.69
C LYS A 292 -12.37 19.89 -24.50
N SER A 293 -11.64 19.17 -25.34
CA SER A 293 -11.50 17.70 -25.25
C SER A 293 -10.44 17.23 -24.25
N ASN A 294 -9.62 18.12 -23.68
CA ASN A 294 -8.43 17.77 -22.91
C ASN A 294 -8.62 17.70 -21.37
N ASN A 295 -9.85 17.84 -20.87
CA ASN A 295 -10.11 17.84 -19.42
C ASN A 295 -10.18 16.45 -18.76
N THR A 296 -9.91 15.36 -19.47
CA THR A 296 -9.99 14.00 -18.89
C THR A 296 -8.63 13.42 -18.53
N ILE A 297 -7.72 14.22 -17.95
CA ILE A 297 -6.70 13.65 -17.07
C ILE A 297 -7.28 13.76 -15.67
N ILE A 298 -7.97 12.70 -15.24
CA ILE A 298 -8.44 12.56 -13.87
C ILE A 298 -7.19 12.46 -12.99
N ASN A 299 -6.76 13.60 -12.45
CA ASN A 299 -5.78 13.60 -11.38
C ASN A 299 -6.48 13.01 -10.14
N PRO A 300 -5.89 12.01 -9.47
CA PRO A 300 -6.46 11.48 -8.24
C PRO A 300 -6.57 12.59 -7.19
N PRO A 301 -7.64 12.64 -6.37
CA PRO A 301 -7.73 13.56 -5.26
C PRO A 301 -6.50 13.40 -4.37
N LYS A 302 -5.99 14.53 -3.88
CA LYS A 302 -4.87 14.56 -2.94
C LYS A 302 -5.26 13.70 -1.71
N PRO A 303 -4.44 12.72 -1.29
CA PRO A 303 -4.70 11.97 -0.07
C PRO A 303 -4.85 12.94 1.11
N PRO A 304 -5.73 12.63 2.08
CA PRO A 304 -5.90 13.48 3.26
C PRO A 304 -4.55 13.64 3.96
N GLU A 305 -4.18 14.89 4.24
CA GLU A 305 -3.01 15.15 5.07
C GLU A 305 -3.39 14.85 6.52
N PRO A 306 -2.59 14.07 7.26
CA PRO A 306 -2.76 13.96 8.70
C PRO A 306 -2.66 15.37 9.29
N ASP A 307 -3.76 15.82 9.89
CA ASP A 307 -3.87 17.14 10.49
C ASP A 307 -3.16 17.09 11.86
N PHE A 308 -1.95 17.63 11.88
CA PHE A 308 -1.12 17.70 13.09
C PHE A 308 -1.17 19.07 13.75
N GLU A 309 -2.06 19.97 13.30
CA GLU A 309 -2.23 21.28 13.91
C GLU A 309 -2.95 21.11 15.25
N THR A 310 -2.20 21.26 16.33
CA THR A 310 -2.75 21.52 17.64
C THR A 310 -3.20 22.98 17.65
N ASP A 311 -4.51 23.24 17.65
CA ASP A 311 -5.00 24.42 18.34
C ASP A 311 -4.55 24.30 19.80
N VAL A 312 -3.83 25.34 20.24
CA VAL A 312 -3.19 25.52 21.55
C VAL A 312 -4.12 25.22 22.72
#